data_AF-A0A920PPC9-F1
#
_entry.id   AF-A0A920PPC9-F1
#
_cell.length_a   1.000
_cell.length_b   1.000
_cell.length_c   1.000
_cell.angle_alpha   90.00
_cell.angle_beta   90.00
_cell.angle_gamma   90.00
#
_symmetry.space_group_name_H-M   'P 1'
#
loop_
_entity.id
_entity.type
_entity.pdbx_description
1 polymer ?
#
loop_
_entity_poly.entity_id
_entity_poly.type
_entity_poly.pdbx_seq_one_letter_code
_entity_poly.pdbx_strand_id
1 'polypeptide(L)'
;MGLVETGDAGVVHTLDPAYYTSDAIYQQECFGLFMYTWQFAGHVSQAPNPGDYFTFEIAGQQLFCIRNYDNVLLTFYNVCQHRAHELVKGQGHRDKAIVCPYHAWAYRLDGSLLRGPNIEVMPESVRDSVCLTSVSTQEFCGFIFVNLDDEAGQWKAGFRK
;
A
#
# COMPACT_ATOMS: atom_id res chain seq x y z
N MET A 1 -22.33 -18.39 -47.02
CA MET A 1 -21.60 -17.15 -46.74
C MET A 1 -22.57 -16.25 -45.99
N GLY A 2 -22.70 -16.47 -44.68
CA GLY A 2 -23.65 -15.74 -43.84
C GLY A 2 -23.10 -14.36 -43.55
N LEU A 3 -23.86 -13.34 -43.90
CA LEU A 3 -23.57 -11.96 -43.53
C LEU A 3 -23.62 -11.89 -41.99
N VAL A 4 -22.50 -11.52 -41.39
CA VAL A 4 -22.46 -11.15 -39.97
C VAL A 4 -23.13 -9.78 -39.91
N GLU A 5 -24.39 -9.75 -39.47
CA GLU A 5 -25.05 -8.51 -39.09
C GLU A 5 -24.27 -7.92 -37.91
N THR A 6 -23.56 -6.82 -38.15
CA THR A 6 -23.04 -5.96 -37.10
C THR A 6 -24.25 -5.30 -36.44
N GLY A 7 -24.73 -5.90 -35.35
CA GLY A 7 -25.78 -5.34 -34.52
C GLY A 7 -25.43 -3.92 -34.10
N ASP A 8 -26.38 -3.01 -34.32
CA ASP A 8 -26.39 -1.60 -33.96
C ASP A 8 -25.94 -1.41 -32.50
N ALA A 9 -24.70 -1.00 -32.30
CA ALA A 9 -24.24 -0.54 -30.99
C ALA A 9 -24.88 0.83 -30.77
N GLY A 10 -26.11 0.83 -30.26
CA GLY A 10 -26.87 2.03 -29.94
C GLY A 10 -26.10 3.01 -29.04
N VAL A 11 -26.64 4.21 -28.85
CA VAL A 11 -25.99 5.28 -28.08
C VAL A 11 -25.63 4.78 -26.68
N VAL A 12 -24.33 4.70 -26.38
CA VAL A 12 -23.82 4.37 -25.05
C VAL A 12 -23.74 5.65 -24.24
N HIS A 13 -24.44 5.69 -23.12
CA HIS A 13 -24.38 6.79 -22.16
C HIS A 13 -23.29 6.53 -21.11
N THR A 14 -22.78 7.62 -20.52
CA THR A 14 -21.94 7.53 -19.31
C THR A 14 -22.77 7.08 -18.11
N LEU A 15 -22.12 6.85 -16.97
CA LEU A 15 -22.82 6.60 -15.71
C LEU A 15 -23.66 7.81 -15.31
N ASP A 16 -24.63 7.59 -14.42
CA ASP A 16 -25.40 8.66 -13.80
C ASP A 16 -24.46 9.65 -13.09
N PRO A 17 -24.72 10.97 -13.12
CA PRO A 17 -23.87 11.98 -12.48
C PRO A 17 -23.50 11.68 -11.02
N ALA A 18 -24.38 11.00 -10.27
CA ALA A 18 -24.13 10.64 -8.87
C ALA A 18 -22.88 9.76 -8.70
N TYR A 19 -22.53 8.92 -9.68
CA TYR A 19 -21.31 8.09 -9.62
C TYR A 19 -20.02 8.92 -9.62
N TYR A 20 -20.08 10.19 -10.02
CA TYR A 20 -18.91 11.08 -10.04
C TYR A 20 -18.90 12.07 -8.87
N THR A 21 -20.00 12.23 -8.14
CA THR A 21 -20.15 13.31 -7.14
C THR A 21 -20.67 12.86 -5.78
N SER A 22 -21.20 11.64 -5.66
CA SER A 22 -21.78 11.14 -4.41
C SER A 22 -20.69 10.57 -3.51
N ASP A 23 -20.52 11.17 -2.32
CA ASP A 23 -19.63 10.65 -1.29
C ASP A 23 -20.00 9.21 -0.89
N ALA A 24 -21.29 8.88 -0.84
CA ALA A 24 -21.75 7.55 -0.47
C ALA A 24 -21.32 6.48 -1.49
N ILE A 25 -21.36 6.82 -2.78
CA ILE A 25 -20.89 5.92 -3.85
C ILE A 25 -19.37 5.81 -3.78
N TYR A 26 -18.66 6.92 -3.63
CA TYR A 26 -17.20 6.92 -3.49
C TYR A 26 -16.73 6.03 -2.32
N GLN A 27 -17.37 6.11 -1.17
CA GLN A 27 -17.04 5.23 -0.03
C GLN A 27 -17.28 3.75 -0.37
N GLN A 28 -18.37 3.42 -1.07
CA GLN A 28 -18.60 2.05 -1.55
C GLN A 28 -17.51 1.57 -2.52
N GLU A 29 -17.01 2.45 -3.39
CA GLU A 29 -15.90 2.12 -4.29
C GLU A 29 -14.58 1.94 -3.52
N CYS A 30 -14.31 2.78 -2.52
CA CYS A 30 -13.16 2.61 -1.62
C CYS A 30 -13.16 1.23 -0.97
N PHE A 31 -14.25 0.88 -0.28
CA PHE A 31 -14.37 -0.38 0.46
C PHE A 31 -14.72 -1.59 -0.40
N GLY A 32 -15.18 -1.41 -1.65
CA GLY A 32 -15.62 -2.51 -2.51
C GLY A 32 -14.71 -2.78 -3.70
N LEU A 33 -13.84 -1.83 -4.07
CA LEU A 33 -13.01 -1.91 -5.26
C LEU A 33 -11.55 -1.53 -4.96
N PHE A 34 -11.29 -0.31 -4.50
CA PHE A 34 -9.91 0.20 -4.39
C PHE A 34 -9.08 -0.54 -3.33
N MET A 35 -9.69 -0.98 -2.23
CA MET A 35 -9.01 -1.77 -1.20
C MET A 35 -8.73 -3.23 -1.63
N TYR A 36 -9.44 -3.76 -2.63
CA TYR A 36 -9.38 -5.18 -3.03
C TYR A 36 -8.73 -5.42 -4.39
N THR A 37 -8.26 -4.37 -5.05
CA THR A 37 -7.62 -4.44 -6.37
C THR A 37 -6.21 -3.88 -6.33
N TRP A 38 -5.37 -4.30 -7.27
CA TRP A 38 -4.01 -3.80 -7.40
C TRP A 38 -4.01 -2.33 -7.85
N GLN A 39 -3.56 -1.46 -6.96
CA GLN A 39 -3.49 -0.02 -7.16
C GLN A 39 -2.06 0.42 -7.48
N PHE A 40 -1.93 1.40 -8.36
CA PHE A 40 -0.63 2.01 -8.65
C PHE A 40 -0.14 2.84 -7.46
N ALA A 41 1.07 2.56 -6.98
CA ALA A 41 1.67 3.25 -5.84
C ALA A 41 2.77 4.25 -6.25
N GLY A 42 3.57 3.91 -7.27
CA GLY A 42 4.70 4.74 -7.68
C GLY A 42 5.68 4.01 -8.59
N HIS A 43 6.87 4.59 -8.77
CA HIS A 43 7.94 4.01 -9.58
C HIS A 43 9.16 3.66 -8.73
N VAL A 44 9.87 2.59 -9.08
CA VAL A 44 11.05 2.09 -8.33
C VAL A 44 12.15 3.14 -8.16
N SER A 45 12.24 4.13 -9.05
CA SER A 45 13.21 5.23 -8.94
C SER A 45 12.94 6.20 -7.78
N GLN A 46 11.76 6.14 -7.16
CA GLN A 46 11.46 6.94 -5.95
C GLN A 46 12.09 6.32 -4.69
N ALA A 47 12.44 5.03 -4.74
CA ALA A 47 13.15 4.32 -3.68
C ALA A 47 14.28 3.44 -4.26
N PRO A 48 15.33 4.04 -4.85
CA PRO A 48 16.36 3.30 -5.58
C PRO A 48 17.31 2.53 -4.66
N ASN A 49 17.57 3.01 -3.43
CA ASN A 49 18.52 2.39 -2.50
C ASN A 49 17.81 1.86 -1.25
N PRO A 50 18.38 0.85 -0.56
CA PRO A 50 17.91 0.44 0.76
C PRO A 50 17.77 1.63 1.71
N GLY A 51 16.64 1.74 2.39
CA GLY A 51 16.30 2.85 3.28
C GLY A 51 15.55 3.99 2.60
N ASP A 52 15.59 4.10 1.27
CA ASP A 52 14.79 5.09 0.55
C ASP A 52 13.30 4.74 0.63
N TYR A 53 12.47 5.74 0.88
CA TYR A 53 11.02 5.59 1.03
C TYR A 53 10.25 6.73 0.37
N PHE A 54 8.98 6.47 0.07
CA PHE A 54 7.99 7.49 -0.30
C PHE A 54 6.60 7.18 0.25
N THR A 55 5.81 8.20 0.55
CA THR A 55 4.43 8.11 1.05
C THR A 55 3.40 8.34 -0.05
N PHE A 56 2.24 7.70 0.06
CA PHE A 56 1.09 7.87 -0.82
C PHE A 56 -0.21 7.48 -0.09
N GLU A 57 -1.36 7.75 -0.72
CA GLU A 57 -2.69 7.43 -0.18
C GLU A 57 -3.47 6.56 -1.17
N ILE A 58 -4.16 5.54 -0.65
CA ILE A 58 -5.13 4.73 -1.41
C ILE A 58 -6.40 4.59 -0.57
N ALA A 59 -7.55 4.95 -1.14
CA ALA A 59 -8.86 4.78 -0.48
C ALA A 59 -8.90 5.33 0.97
N GLY A 60 -8.31 6.52 1.19
CA GLY A 60 -8.23 7.14 2.51
C GLY A 60 -7.17 6.55 3.45
N GLN A 61 -6.42 5.54 3.02
CA GLN A 61 -5.38 4.89 3.81
C GLN A 61 -4.00 5.45 3.48
N GLN A 62 -3.34 6.00 4.52
CA GLN A 62 -1.98 6.51 4.41
C GLN A 62 -0.97 5.36 4.41
N LEU A 63 -0.15 5.30 3.37
CA LEU A 63 0.82 4.24 3.14
C LEU A 63 2.20 4.83 2.91
N PHE A 64 3.23 3.99 3.10
CA PHE A 64 4.57 4.29 2.59
C PHE A 64 5.22 3.02 2.05
N CYS A 65 5.96 3.18 0.97
CA CYS A 65 6.81 2.14 0.40
C CYS A 65 8.26 2.42 0.77
N ILE A 66 9.02 1.39 1.14
CA ILE A 66 10.43 1.47 1.53
C ILE A 66 11.21 0.29 0.95
N ARG A 67 12.44 0.54 0.49
CA ARG A 67 13.36 -0.54 0.07
C ARG A 67 14.11 -1.05 1.29
N ASN A 68 14.02 -2.35 1.59
CA ASN A 68 14.79 -2.94 2.68
C ASN A 68 16.23 -3.27 2.24
N TYR A 69 17.04 -3.82 3.15
CA TYR A 69 18.43 -4.20 2.88
C TYR A 69 18.60 -5.43 1.99
N ASP A 70 17.55 -6.23 1.82
CA ASP A 70 17.51 -7.33 0.85
C ASP A 70 17.14 -6.84 -0.56
N ASN A 71 17.09 -5.52 -0.77
CA ASN A 71 16.64 -4.85 -2.00
C ASN A 71 15.19 -5.16 -2.40
N VAL A 72 14.34 -5.52 -1.46
CA VAL A 72 12.91 -5.74 -1.67
C VAL A 72 12.13 -4.47 -1.30
N LEU A 73 11.20 -4.05 -2.16
CA LEU A 73 10.23 -3.01 -1.82
C LEU A 73 9.09 -3.60 -0.99
N LEU A 74 8.86 -2.99 0.17
CA LEU A 74 7.77 -3.33 1.09
C LEU A 74 6.90 -2.09 1.29
N THR A 75 5.60 -2.29 1.45
CA THR A 75 4.66 -1.21 1.75
C THR A 75 3.96 -1.50 3.06
N PHE A 76 3.81 -0.46 3.88
CA PHE A 76 3.12 -0.53 5.17
C PHE A 76 2.10 0.59 5.28
N TYR A 77 1.06 0.36 6.10
CA TYR A 77 0.28 1.45 6.65
C TYR A 77 1.21 2.41 7.42
N ASN A 78 1.10 3.71 7.15
CA ASN A 78 1.93 4.75 7.75
C ASN A 78 1.43 5.09 9.16
N VAL A 79 1.31 4.07 10.01
CA VAL A 79 0.65 4.12 11.31
C VAL A 79 1.47 3.33 12.32
N CYS A 80 1.96 4.02 13.35
CA CYS A 80 2.67 3.39 14.45
C CYS A 80 1.74 2.47 15.25
N GLN A 81 2.18 1.24 15.49
CA GLN A 81 1.43 0.22 16.25
C GLN A 81 1.27 0.54 17.75
N HIS A 82 1.96 1.56 18.27
CA HIS A 82 1.80 1.98 19.66
C HIS A 82 0.54 2.82 19.86
N ARG A 83 0.46 3.99 19.21
CA ARG A 83 -0.64 4.98 19.38
C ARG A 83 -0.98 5.70 18.07
N ALA A 84 -0.91 4.97 16.97
CA ALA A 84 -1.38 5.39 15.65
C ALA A 84 -0.80 6.71 15.10
N HIS A 85 0.39 7.12 15.56
CA HIS A 85 1.06 8.29 15.00
C HIS A 85 1.65 7.95 13.62
N GLU A 86 1.60 8.91 12.69
CA GLU A 86 2.25 8.83 11.39
C GLU A 86 3.77 8.64 11.53
N LEU A 87 4.37 7.73 10.76
CA LEU A 87 5.78 7.35 10.92
C LEU A 87 6.71 8.20 10.06
N VAL A 88 6.34 8.42 8.80
CA VAL A 88 7.16 9.13 7.82
C VAL A 88 6.30 10.06 6.96
N LYS A 89 6.92 11.05 6.33
CA LYS A 89 6.26 12.02 5.44
C LYS A 89 7.03 12.17 4.14
N GLY A 90 6.31 12.36 3.03
CA GLY A 90 6.88 12.68 1.73
C GLY A 90 7.82 11.59 1.23
N GLN A 91 9.03 11.99 0.84
CA GLN A 91 10.09 11.09 0.38
C GLN A 91 11.33 11.32 1.22
N GLY A 92 12.15 10.28 1.42
CA GLY A 92 13.38 10.41 2.16
C GLY A 92 14.11 9.10 2.35
N HIS A 93 15.06 9.10 3.29
CA HIS A 93 15.90 7.95 3.59
C HIS A 93 15.87 7.61 5.09
N ARG A 94 15.95 6.32 5.42
CA ARG A 94 16.14 5.80 6.77
C ARG A 94 17.27 4.80 6.76
N ASP A 95 18.38 5.17 7.40
CA ASP A 95 19.54 4.29 7.47
C ASP A 95 19.16 2.98 8.18
N LYS A 96 18.89 3.02 9.48
CA LYS A 96 18.81 1.79 10.30
C LYS A 96 17.40 1.37 10.69
N ALA A 97 16.51 2.34 10.88
CA ALA A 97 15.19 2.10 11.44
C ALA A 97 14.23 3.24 11.12
N ILE A 98 12.94 2.91 11.08
CA ILE A 98 11.83 3.86 11.05
C ILE A 98 11.48 4.19 12.50
N VAL A 99 11.76 5.41 12.93
CA VAL A 99 11.51 5.84 14.32
C VAL A 99 10.25 6.70 14.38
N CYS A 100 9.27 6.24 15.15
CA CYS A 100 8.03 6.97 15.39
C CYS A 100 8.32 8.32 16.08
N PRO A 101 7.86 9.46 15.52
CA PRO A 101 8.09 10.78 16.11
C PRO A 101 7.46 10.97 17.49
N TYR A 102 6.47 10.16 17.87
CA TYR A 102 5.74 10.34 19.11
C TYR A 102 6.49 9.80 20.34
N HIS A 103 6.73 8.48 20.36
CA HIS A 103 7.32 7.79 21.53
C HIS A 103 8.56 6.99 21.17
N ALA A 104 9.20 7.28 20.04
CA ALA A 104 10.45 6.65 19.61
C ALA A 104 10.42 5.11 19.51
N TRP A 105 9.24 4.52 19.27
CA TRP A 105 9.17 3.13 18.80
C TRP A 105 9.86 3.04 17.45
N ALA A 106 10.86 2.18 17.36
CA ALA A 106 11.70 2.00 16.20
C ALA A 106 11.39 0.65 15.57
N TYR A 107 11.15 0.67 14.26
CA TYR A 107 10.90 -0.51 13.44
C TYR A 107 12.07 -0.72 12.48
N ARG A 108 12.42 -1.97 12.20
CA ARG A 108 13.32 -2.30 11.09
C ARG A 108 12.64 -1.97 9.75
N LEU A 109 13.42 -1.97 8.66
CA LEU A 109 12.88 -1.71 7.32
C LEU A 109 11.99 -2.85 6.79
N ASP A 110 12.00 -4.02 7.46
CA ASP A 110 11.05 -5.12 7.24
C ASP A 110 9.73 -4.96 8.03
N GLY A 111 9.60 -3.87 8.82
CA GLY A 111 8.42 -3.58 9.64
C GLY A 111 8.44 -4.20 11.04
N SER A 112 9.37 -5.10 11.37
CA SER A 112 9.46 -5.70 12.71
C SER A 112 9.83 -4.66 13.78
N LEU A 113 9.28 -4.78 14.99
CA LEU A 113 9.67 -3.93 16.11
C LEU A 113 11.14 -4.18 16.47
N LEU A 114 11.96 -3.13 16.43
CA LEU A 114 13.37 -3.17 16.81
C LEU A 114 13.54 -2.85 18.30
N ARG A 115 12.97 -1.73 18.74
CA ARG A 115 13.02 -1.26 20.14
C ARG A 115 11.99 -0.17 20.40
N GLY A 116 11.72 0.09 21.67
CA GLY A 116 10.96 1.26 22.13
C GLY A 116 11.23 1.51 23.60
N PRO A 117 10.82 2.66 24.16
CA PRO A 117 10.89 2.86 25.60
C PRO A 117 10.08 1.82 26.36
N ASN A 118 10.67 1.25 27.42
CA ASN A 118 10.05 0.29 28.34
C ASN A 118 9.49 -0.99 27.69
N ILE A 119 10.00 -1.43 26.54
CA ILE A 119 9.46 -2.64 25.88
C ILE A 119 9.77 -3.93 26.65
N GLU A 120 10.77 -3.92 27.52
CA GLU A 120 11.17 -5.03 28.39
C GLU A 120 10.12 -5.40 29.45
N VAL A 121 9.15 -4.52 29.72
CA VAL A 121 8.02 -4.83 30.62
C VAL A 121 6.90 -5.58 29.89
N MET A 122 6.93 -5.61 28.56
CA MET A 122 5.98 -6.34 27.74
C MET A 122 6.39 -7.81 27.67
N PRO A 123 5.44 -8.77 27.77
CA PRO A 123 5.75 -10.17 27.56
C PRO A 123 6.43 -10.39 26.21
N GLU A 124 7.48 -11.20 26.18
CA GLU A 124 8.28 -11.46 24.98
C GLU A 124 7.42 -11.93 23.78
N SER A 125 6.44 -12.80 24.04
CA SER A 125 5.49 -13.26 23.00
C SER A 125 4.65 -12.15 22.38
N VAL A 126 4.34 -11.09 23.14
CA VAL A 126 3.63 -9.92 22.63
C VAL A 126 4.61 -9.00 21.91
N ARG A 127 5.82 -8.81 22.44
CA ARG A 127 6.85 -7.99 21.80
C ARG A 127 7.21 -8.49 20.41
N ASP A 128 7.40 -9.78 20.28
CA ASP A 128 7.87 -10.40 19.05
C ASP A 128 6.76 -10.49 17.98
N SER A 129 5.49 -10.29 18.38
CA SER A 129 4.36 -10.21 17.44
C SER A 129 4.07 -8.80 16.93
N VAL A 130 4.67 -7.75 17.52
CA VAL A 130 4.50 -6.38 17.02
C VAL A 130 5.31 -6.16 15.75
N CYS A 131 4.61 -5.87 14.66
CA CYS A 131 5.18 -5.38 13.41
C CYS A 131 4.26 -4.34 12.78
N LEU A 132 4.82 -3.50 11.90
CA LEU A 132 4.01 -2.65 11.04
C LEU A 132 3.09 -3.50 10.17
N THR A 133 1.84 -3.09 10.06
CA THR A 133 0.87 -3.72 9.16
C THR A 133 1.30 -3.49 7.71
N SER A 134 1.74 -4.55 7.03
CA SER A 134 2.14 -4.53 5.63
C SER A 134 0.93 -4.68 4.70
N VAL A 135 1.09 -4.27 3.44
CA VAL A 135 0.16 -4.57 2.36
C VAL A 135 0.89 -5.31 1.24
N SER A 136 0.15 -6.08 0.44
CA SER A 136 0.71 -6.79 -0.71
C SER A 136 1.37 -5.78 -1.65
N THR A 137 2.64 -5.99 -2.01
CA THR A 137 3.44 -5.07 -2.83
C THR A 137 4.10 -5.85 -3.96
N GLN A 138 4.01 -5.36 -5.19
CA GLN A 138 4.63 -5.98 -6.36
C GLN A 138 5.25 -4.95 -7.31
N GLU A 139 6.43 -5.30 -7.81
CA GLU A 139 7.11 -4.57 -8.86
C GLU A 139 6.77 -5.18 -10.23
N PHE A 140 6.47 -4.33 -11.20
CA PHE A 140 6.21 -4.74 -12.58
C PHE A 140 6.68 -3.68 -13.56
N CYS A 141 7.65 -4.02 -14.41
CA CYS A 141 8.22 -3.11 -15.41
C CYS A 141 8.67 -1.74 -14.82
N GLY A 142 9.17 -1.73 -13.58
CA GLY A 142 9.59 -0.52 -12.86
C GLY A 142 8.48 0.21 -12.11
N PHE A 143 7.22 -0.18 -12.28
CA PHE A 143 6.09 0.34 -11.52
C PHE A 143 5.84 -0.50 -10.27
N ILE A 144 5.36 0.16 -9.22
CA ILE A 144 5.02 -0.46 -7.95
C ILE A 144 3.50 -0.47 -7.85
N PHE A 145 2.94 -1.64 -7.59
CA PHE A 145 1.53 -1.84 -7.32
C PHE A 145 1.35 -2.41 -5.93
N VAL A 146 0.26 -2.01 -5.27
CA VAL A 146 -0.10 -2.52 -3.94
C VAL A 146 -1.55 -2.97 -3.89
N ASN A 147 -1.86 -3.91 -3.00
CA ASN A 147 -3.22 -4.34 -2.71
C ASN A 147 -3.41 -4.41 -1.20
N LEU A 148 -4.49 -3.80 -0.70
CA LEU A 148 -4.79 -3.67 0.73
C LEU A 148 -5.53 -4.90 1.27
N ASP A 149 -5.95 -5.81 0.39
CA ASP A 149 -6.48 -7.13 0.74
C ASP A 149 -5.35 -8.08 1.12
N ASP A 150 -5.38 -8.58 2.36
CA ASP A 150 -4.42 -9.54 2.90
C ASP A 150 -4.47 -10.89 2.17
N GLU A 151 -5.60 -11.21 1.53
CA GLU A 151 -5.78 -12.44 0.74
C GLU A 151 -5.51 -12.25 -0.76
N ALA A 152 -5.03 -11.07 -1.16
CA ALA A 152 -4.76 -10.75 -2.55
C ALA A 152 -3.80 -11.77 -3.18
N GLY A 153 -4.30 -12.51 -4.18
CA GLY A 153 -3.46 -13.37 -5.00
C GLY A 153 -2.39 -12.56 -5.75
N GLN A 154 -1.28 -13.21 -6.11
CA GLN A 154 -0.22 -12.55 -6.87
C GLN A 154 -0.77 -11.89 -8.15
N TRP A 155 -0.34 -10.66 -8.44
CA TRP A 155 -0.70 -10.02 -9.70
C TRP A 155 -0.06 -10.78 -10.86
N LYS A 156 -0.89 -11.46 -11.63
CA LYS A 156 -0.50 -12.06 -12.90
C LYS A 156 -0.74 -11.01 -13.96
N ALA A 157 0.32 -10.37 -14.45
CA ALA A 157 0.26 -9.48 -15.60
C ALA A 157 -0.25 -10.26 -16.82
N GLY A 158 -1.57 -10.27 -17.00
CA GLY A 158 -2.25 -10.97 -18.07
C GLY A 158 -2.18 -10.16 -19.35
N PHE A 159 -1.03 -10.16 -20.04
CA PHE A 159 -1.05 -9.87 -21.47
C PHE A 159 -1.66 -11.10 -22.14
N ARG A 160 -2.97 -11.05 -22.42
CA ARG A 160 -3.50 -11.87 -23.50
C ARG A 160 -2.76 -11.40 -24.76
N LYS A 161 -1.89 -12.28 -25.29
CA LYS A 161 -1.29 -12.12 -26.61
C LYS A 161 -2.38 -11.99 -27.67
#